data_AF-A0A354XK78-F1
#
_entry.id   AF-A0A354XK78-F1
#
_cell.length_a   1.000
_cell.length_b   1.000
_cell.length_c   1.000
_cell.angle_alpha   90.00
_cell.angle_beta   90.00
_cell.angle_gamma   90.00
#
_symmetry.space_group_name_H-M   'P 1'
#
loop_
_entity.id
_entity.type
_entity.pdbx_description
1 polymer ?
#
loop_
_entity_poly.entity_id
_entity_poly.type
_entity_poly.pdbx_seq_one_letter_code
_entity_poly.pdbx_strand_id
1 'polypeptide(L)'
;LSMLAVGTVAGGVLAFGAFAISVVAIPTLMDQDLTFMEGIEASVRCVARNFRPMLLWAAILTGCVLVGVMTFYIGLALILPVLGHASWHAYEDLVRFEPVEQLKT
;
A
#
# COMPACT_ATOMS: atom_id res chain seq x y z
N LEU A 1 23.99 -18.05 2.63
CA LEU A 1 22.59 -17.91 3.09
C LEU A 1 22.38 -16.63 3.90
N SER A 2 23.25 -16.32 4.86
CA SER A 2 23.14 -15.14 5.73
C SER A 2 23.04 -13.81 4.98
N MET A 3 23.84 -13.61 3.93
CA MET A 3 23.80 -12.38 3.11
C MET A 3 22.48 -12.20 2.34
N LEU A 4 21.92 -13.30 1.83
CA LEU A 4 20.63 -13.28 1.12
C LEU A 4 19.50 -12.91 2.09
N ALA A 5 19.47 -13.54 3.26
CA ALA A 5 18.46 -13.26 4.28
C ALA A 5 18.49 -11.80 4.74
N VAL A 6 19.67 -11.26 5.05
CA VAL A 6 19.82 -9.86 5.47
C VAL A 6 19.41 -8.90 4.36
N GLY A 7 19.80 -9.15 3.12
CA GLY A 7 19.40 -8.34 1.97
C GLY A 7 17.89 -8.32 1.74
N THR A 8 17.24 -9.49 1.81
CA THR A 8 15.78 -9.59 1.67
C THR A 8 15.04 -8.89 2.80
N VAL A 9 15.50 -9.02 4.05
CA VAL A 9 14.88 -8.34 5.20
C VAL A 9 15.03 -6.83 5.08
N ALA A 10 16.24 -6.34 4.80
CA ALA A 10 16.50 -4.91 4.65
C ALA A 10 15.67 -4.32 3.49
N GLY A 11 15.63 -5.00 2.35
CA GLY A 11 14.80 -4.61 1.21
C GLY A 11 13.31 -4.62 1.55
N GLY A 12 12.83 -5.61 2.30
CA GLY A 12 11.45 -5.70 2.75
C GLY A 12 11.04 -4.53 3.66
N VAL A 13 11.91 -4.11 4.56
CA VAL A 13 11.66 -2.94 5.43
C VAL A 13 11.58 -1.65 4.60
N LEU A 14 12.51 -1.45 3.66
CA LEU A 14 12.48 -0.29 2.77
C LEU A 14 11.24 -0.28 1.87
N ALA A 15 10.88 -1.44 1.30
CA ALA A 15 9.69 -1.59 0.47
C ALA A 15 8.41 -1.32 1.25
N PHE A 16 8.32 -1.80 2.50
CA PHE A 16 7.18 -1.52 3.37
C PHE A 16 7.06 -0.04 3.71
N GLY A 17 8.19 0.64 3.98
CA GLY A 17 8.19 2.10 4.20
C GLY A 17 7.70 2.87 2.99
N ALA A 18 8.19 2.53 1.79
CA ALA A 18 7.72 3.14 0.54
C ALA A 18 6.21 2.87 0.30
N PHE A 19 5.77 1.63 0.52
CA PHE A 19 4.36 1.25 0.45
C PHE A 19 3.51 2.09 1.41
N ALA A 20 3.96 2.26 2.66
CA ALA A 20 3.21 2.98 3.68
C ALA A 20 2.98 4.46 3.34
N ILE A 21 3.89 5.07 2.59
CA ILE A 21 3.81 6.48 2.19
C ILE A 21 2.96 6.66 0.93
N SER A 22 2.94 5.68 0.02
CA SER A 22 2.31 5.84 -1.30
C SER A 22 0.91 5.24 -1.44
N VAL A 23 0.57 4.20 -0.66
CA VAL A 23 -0.63 3.37 -0.92
C VAL A 23 -1.95 4.13 -0.89
N VAL A 24 -2.10 5.14 -0.03
CA VAL A 24 -3.33 5.92 0.12
C VAL A 24 -3.14 7.39 -0.30
N ALA A 25 -1.91 7.86 -0.51
CA ALA A 25 -1.64 9.26 -0.84
C ALA A 25 -2.36 9.75 -2.11
N ILE A 26 -2.24 9.01 -3.23
CA ILE A 26 -2.88 9.39 -4.50
C ILE A 26 -4.41 9.43 -4.41
N PRO A 27 -5.12 8.36 -3.97
CA PRO A 27 -6.57 8.40 -3.91
C PRO A 27 -7.07 9.46 -2.93
N THR A 28 -6.39 9.66 -1.79
CA THR A 28 -6.74 10.74 -0.85
C THR A 28 -6.59 12.12 -1.46
N LEU A 29 -5.54 12.39 -2.24
CA LEU A 29 -5.37 13.67 -2.95
C LEU A 29 -6.40 13.89 -4.07
N MET A 30 -6.99 12.81 -4.59
CA MET A 30 -7.98 12.88 -5.66
C MET A 30 -9.41 12.99 -5.13
N ASP A 31 -9.66 12.42 -3.94
CA ASP A 31 -10.96 12.41 -3.27
C ASP A 31 -11.14 13.63 -2.34
N GLN A 32 -10.04 14.23 -1.88
CA GLN A 32 -10.02 15.35 -0.94
C GLN A 32 -9.08 16.45 -1.46
N ASP A 33 -9.45 17.72 -1.29
CA ASP A 33 -8.60 18.89 -1.59
C ASP A 33 -7.46 19.05 -0.56
N LEU A 34 -6.61 18.04 -0.42
CA LEU A 34 -5.49 18.00 0.51
C LEU A 34 -4.16 18.31 -0.20
N THR A 35 -3.21 18.83 0.56
CA THR A 35 -1.84 19.01 0.07
C THR A 35 -1.08 17.69 0.05
N PHE A 36 -0.04 17.60 -0.79
CA PHE A 36 0.79 16.38 -0.90
C PHE A 36 1.39 15.93 0.44
N MET A 37 1.77 16.88 1.30
CA MET A 37 2.31 16.58 2.62
C MET A 37 1.25 15.99 3.55
N GLU A 38 0.03 16.53 3.55
CA GLU A 38 -1.11 16.00 4.32
C GLU A 38 -1.50 14.59 3.84
N GLY A 39 -1.44 14.34 2.52
CA GLY A 39 -1.67 13.00 1.96
C GLY A 39 -0.66 11.95 2.44
N ILE A 40 0.61 12.34 2.59
CA ILE A 40 1.65 11.46 3.14
C ILE A 40 1.37 11.15 4.62
N GLU A 41 1.10 12.18 5.43
CA GLU A 41 0.78 11.98 6.86
C GLU A 41 -0.45 11.09 7.03
N ALA A 42 -1.49 11.29 6.22
CA ALA A 42 -2.69 10.47 6.22
C ALA A 42 -2.36 9.01 5.87
N SER A 43 -1.54 8.76 4.85
CA SER A 43 -1.13 7.41 4.45
C SER A 43 -0.36 6.71 5.56
N VAL A 44 0.64 7.38 6.16
CA VAL A 44 1.44 6.81 7.25
C VAL A 44 0.56 6.50 8.47
N ARG A 45 -0.35 7.40 8.84
CA ARG A 45 -1.24 7.21 9.99
C ARG A 45 -2.26 6.10 9.75
N CYS A 46 -2.83 6.02 8.55
CA CYS A 46 -3.70 4.92 8.14
C CYS A 46 -2.98 3.57 8.29
N VAL A 47 -1.73 3.49 7.85
CA VAL A 47 -0.93 2.26 7.95
C VAL A 47 -0.55 1.94 9.39
N ALA A 48 -0.21 2.94 10.21
CA ALA A 48 0.11 2.73 11.61
C ALA A 48 -1.09 2.23 12.43
N ARG A 49 -2.28 2.79 12.18
CA ARG A 49 -3.51 2.41 12.89
C ARG A 49 -4.07 1.06 12.43
N ASN A 50 -3.95 0.77 11.13
CA ASN A 50 -4.40 -0.48 10.51
C ASN A 50 -3.22 -1.35 10.07
N PHE A 51 -2.22 -1.52 10.95
CA PHE A 51 -0.98 -2.21 10.61
C PHE A 51 -1.18 -3.65 10.14
N ARG A 52 -2.07 -4.40 10.80
CA ARG A 52 -2.34 -5.81 10.47
C ARG A 52 -2.93 -6.00 9.05
N PRO A 53 -4.04 -5.35 8.67
CA PRO A 53 -4.58 -5.47 7.32
C PRO A 53 -3.63 -4.89 6.27
N MET A 54 -2.92 -3.79 6.56
CA MET A 54 -1.94 -3.22 5.62
C MET A 54 -0.73 -4.12 5.38
N LEU A 55 -0.26 -4.82 6.42
CA LEU A 55 0.79 -5.81 6.28
C LEU A 55 0.34 -7.01 5.42
N LEU A 56 -0.89 -7.48 5.64
CA LEU A 56 -1.48 -8.52 4.80
C LEU A 56 -1.60 -8.06 3.34
N TRP A 57 -2.04 -6.82 3.13
CA TRP A 57 -2.16 -6.24 1.79
C TRP A 57 -0.81 -6.13 1.09
N ALA A 58 0.23 -5.64 1.78
CA ALA A 58 1.59 -5.59 1.29
C ALA A 58 2.14 -7.00 0.94
N ALA A 59 1.81 -8.01 1.73
CA ALA A 59 2.18 -9.41 1.46
C ALA A 59 1.48 -9.94 0.19
N ILE A 60 0.19 -9.65 0.00
CA ILE A 60 -0.57 -10.02 -1.20
C ILE A 60 0.02 -9.35 -2.44
N LEU A 61 0.28 -8.04 -2.37
CA LEU A 61 0.95 -7.28 -3.44
C LEU A 61 2.28 -7.90 -3.83
N THR A 62 3.12 -8.20 -2.83
CA THR A 62 4.43 -8.83 -3.05
C THR A 62 4.28 -10.20 -3.72
N GLY A 63 3.37 -11.05 -3.23
CA GLY A 63 3.10 -12.36 -3.83
C GLY A 63 2.60 -12.27 -5.27
N CYS A 64 1.67 -11.35 -5.54
CA CYS A 64 1.18 -11.06 -6.88
C CYS A 64 2.28 -10.60 -7.83
N VAL A 65 3.18 -9.72 -7.39
CA VAL A 65 4.34 -9.28 -8.18
C VAL A 65 5.27 -10.45 -8.46
N LEU A 66 5.56 -11.30 -7.48
CA LEU A 66 6.40 -12.49 -7.68
C LEU A 66 5.79 -13.45 -8.70
N VAL A 67 4.48 -13.70 -8.64
CA VAL A 67 3.76 -14.52 -9.63
C VAL A 67 3.79 -13.86 -11.01
N GLY A 68 3.62 -12.55 -11.09
CA GLY A 68 3.74 -11.78 -12.32
C GLY A 68 5.12 -11.90 -12.97
N VAL A 69 6.18 -11.78 -12.18
CA VAL A 69 7.57 -11.97 -12.65
C VAL A 69 7.81 -13.40 -13.10
N MET A 70 7.33 -14.41 -12.36
CA MET A 70 7.46 -15.83 -12.73
C MET A 70 6.74 -16.18 -14.05
N THR A 71 5.66 -15.46 -14.37
CA THR A 71 4.89 -15.64 -15.61
C THR A 71 5.40 -14.77 -16.76
N PHE A 72 6.67 -14.34 -16.74
CA PHE A 72 7.28 -13.45 -17.73
C PHE A 72 6.50 -12.13 -17.92
N TYR A 73 5.99 -11.55 -16.83
CA TYR A 73 5.22 -10.30 -16.80
C TYR A 73 3.84 -10.36 -17.49
N ILE A 74 3.49 -11.45 -18.18
CA ILE A 74 2.17 -11.60 -18.81
C ILE A 74 1.07 -11.67 -17.75
N GLY A 75 1.32 -12.33 -16.61
CA GLY A 75 0.37 -12.39 -15.50
C GLY A 75 0.03 -11.02 -14.92
N LEU A 76 0.91 -10.02 -15.02
CA LEU A 76 0.64 -8.67 -14.54
C LEU A 76 -0.49 -7.99 -15.29
N ALA A 77 -0.72 -8.32 -16.58
CA ALA A 77 -1.83 -7.74 -17.34
C ALA A 77 -3.20 -8.05 -16.72
N LEU A 78 -3.34 -9.21 -16.07
CA LEU A 78 -4.55 -9.61 -15.34
C LEU A 78 -4.51 -9.19 -13.87
N ILE A 79 -3.33 -9.24 -13.24
CA ILE A 79 -3.16 -8.92 -11.83
C ILE A 79 -3.35 -7.43 -11.56
N LEU A 80 -2.88 -6.55 -12.44
CA LEU A 80 -3.01 -5.09 -12.30
C LEU A 80 -4.47 -4.62 -12.18
N PRO A 81 -5.41 -5.00 -13.06
CA PRO A 81 -6.81 -4.58 -12.90
C PRO A 81 -7.47 -5.15 -11.64
N VAL A 82 -7.14 -6.38 -11.25
CA VAL A 82 -7.66 -7.00 -10.00
C VAL A 82 -7.11 -6.27 -8.77
N LEU A 83 -5.81 -5.99 -8.74
CA LEU A 83 -5.18 -5.22 -7.67
C LEU A 83 -5.71 -3.79 -7.60
N GLY A 84 -6.01 -3.16 -8.73
CA GLY A 84 -6.64 -1.84 -8.78
C GLY A 84 -8.01 -1.85 -8.11
N HIS A 85 -8.88 -2.80 -8.47
CA HIS A 85 -10.19 -2.96 -7.84
C HIS A 85 -10.09 -3.26 -6.34
N ALA A 86 -9.16 -4.12 -5.94
CA ALA A 86 -9.01 -4.47 -4.54
C ALA A 86 -8.34 -3.35 -3.72
N SER A 87 -7.47 -2.54 -4.32
CA SER A 87 -6.90 -1.35 -3.68
C SER A 87 -7.94 -0.26 -3.50
N TRP A 88 -8.90 -0.11 -4.44
CA TRP A 88 -10.07 0.75 -4.25
C TRP A 88 -10.90 0.29 -3.05
N HIS A 89 -11.15 -1.01 -2.93
CA HIS A 89 -11.90 -1.55 -1.79
C HIS A 89 -11.14 -1.37 -0.47
N ALA A 90 -9.84 -1.63 -0.46
CA ALA A 90 -9.01 -1.40 0.71
C ALA A 90 -9.06 0.08 1.12
N TYR A 91 -8.95 1.01 0.16
CA TYR A 91 -9.10 2.44 0.38
C TYR A 91 -10.47 2.80 0.96
N GLU A 92 -11.56 2.31 0.36
CA GLU A 92 -12.92 2.62 0.78
C GLU A 92 -13.19 2.13 2.20
N ASP A 93 -12.74 0.91 2.55
CA ASP A 93 -12.83 0.41 3.93
C ASP A 93 -12.04 1.32 4.88
N LEU A 94 -10.75 1.58 4.58
CA LEU A 94 -9.88 2.37 5.45
C LEU A 94 -10.39 3.80 5.69
N VAL A 95 -10.85 4.49 4.65
CA VAL A 95 -11.34 5.87 4.74
C VAL A 95 -12.73 5.94 5.35
N ARG A 96 -13.62 4.96 5.12
CA ARG A 96 -14.91 4.89 5.82
C ARG A 96 -14.74 4.76 7.34
N PHE A 97 -13.70 4.05 7.80
CA PHE A 97 -13.43 3.91 9.23
C PHE A 97 -12.80 5.15 9.85
N GLU A 98 -12.07 5.96 9.07
CA GLU A 98 -11.36 7.13 9.57
C GLU A 98 -11.57 8.35 8.66
N PRO A 99 -12.68 9.10 8.83
CA PRO A 99 -12.94 10.28 8.05
C PRO A 99 -11.79 11.28 8.21
N VAL A 100 -11.21 11.73 7.10
CA VAL A 100 -10.04 12.63 7.08
C VAL A 100 -10.27 13.93 7.87
N GLU A 101 -11.53 14.35 8.01
CA GLU A 101 -11.96 15.45 8.90
C GLU A 101 -11.44 15.30 10.34
N GLN A 102 -11.31 14.07 10.85
CA GLN A 102 -10.79 13.80 12.20
C GLN A 102 -9.27 13.95 12.32
N LEU A 103 -8.52 14.04 11.21
CA LEU A 103 -7.07 14.28 11.22
C LEU A 103 -6.73 15.76 11.49
N LYS A 104 -7.72 16.65 11.35
CA LYS A 104 -7.54 18.09 11.53
C LYS A 104 -7.74 18.56 12.97
N THR A 105 -8.19 17.68 13.88
CA THR A 105 -8.51 17.98 15.29
C THR A 105 -7.46 17.39 16.23
#